data_AF-A0A645FMS7-F1
#
_entry.id   AF-A0A645FMS7-F1
#
_cell.length_a   1.000
_cell.length_b   1.000
_cell.length_c   1.000
_cell.angle_alpha   90.00
_cell.angle_beta   90.00
_cell.angle_gamma   90.00
#
_symmetry.space_group_name_H-M   'P 1'
#
loop_
_entity.id
_entity.type
_entity.pdbx_description
1 polymer ?
#
loop_
_entity_poly.entity_id
_entity_poly.type
_entity_poly.pdbx_seq_one_letter_code
_entity_poly.pdbx_strand_id
1 'polypeptide(L)'
;MMGGEFCGNAARSLAAYMVYSSYPGLNKIEDKYLVELEVSGAKEMVSCEVLPTQKSNEFCSKINMPLPVSTDEFKFDYENGSLNIVKVELPGITHFIIACDGIKDKQDFFTKFKSELNLDELDAFGLMFYEAHKNFLEPLVYVRETESLFWERSCVSGTTALAYALSYDKKENLSIEVNEPGGKLLVEASWCDGKIKSIKLDGKVTIVAEGTLHI
;
A
#
# COMPACT_ATOMS: atom_id res chain seq x y z
N MET A 1 10.29 8.99 -5.00
CA MET A 1 9.14 9.06 -5.91
C MET A 1 9.04 10.46 -6.48
N MET A 2 8.29 10.63 -7.57
CA MET A 2 8.22 11.90 -8.31
C MET A 2 7.71 13.06 -7.46
N GLY A 3 6.76 12.81 -6.55
CA GLY A 3 6.20 13.81 -5.62
C GLY A 3 6.70 13.63 -4.18
N GLY A 4 7.90 13.06 -4.00
CA GLY A 4 8.51 12.88 -2.67
C GLY A 4 7.80 11.88 -1.73
N GLU A 5 6.70 11.27 -2.15
CA GLU A 5 5.88 10.36 -1.36
C GLU A 5 6.51 8.97 -1.21
N PHE A 6 5.99 8.18 -0.27
CA PHE A 6 6.36 6.77 -0.15
C PHE A 6 5.50 5.89 -1.07
N CYS A 7 6.14 5.01 -1.84
CA CYS A 7 5.47 4.02 -2.68
C CYS A 7 6.08 2.63 -2.49
N GLY A 8 5.38 1.77 -1.75
CA GLY A 8 5.82 0.38 -1.51
C GLY A 8 5.90 -0.46 -2.78
N ASN A 9 5.02 -0.21 -3.77
CA ASN A 9 5.08 -0.88 -5.07
C ASN A 9 6.34 -0.52 -5.88
N ALA A 10 6.75 0.75 -5.84
CA ALA A 10 8.00 1.18 -6.47
C ALA A 10 9.21 0.60 -5.74
N ALA A 11 9.23 0.62 -4.41
CA ALA A 11 10.32 0.07 -3.61
C ALA A 11 10.56 -1.43 -3.87
N ARG A 12 9.51 -2.26 -3.82
CA ARG A 12 9.62 -3.69 -4.12
C ARG A 12 9.98 -3.97 -5.58
N SER A 13 9.57 -3.09 -6.50
CA SER A 13 9.92 -3.19 -7.93
C SER A 13 11.40 -2.85 -8.16
N LEU A 14 11.92 -1.81 -7.49
CA LEU A 14 13.34 -1.47 -7.52
C LEU A 14 14.19 -2.61 -6.93
N ALA A 15 13.78 -3.20 -5.80
CA ALA A 15 14.47 -4.34 -5.23
C ALA A 15 14.52 -5.53 -6.23
N ALA A 16 13.41 -5.86 -6.88
CA ALA A 16 13.37 -6.88 -7.91
C ALA A 16 14.26 -6.53 -9.12
N TYR A 17 14.25 -5.27 -9.55
CA TYR A 17 15.10 -4.80 -10.64
C TYR A 17 16.59 -4.87 -10.30
N MET A 18 17.00 -4.55 -9.07
CA MET A 18 18.39 -4.69 -8.63
C MET A 18 18.85 -6.15 -8.72
N VAL A 19 18.00 -7.11 -8.33
CA VAL A 19 18.30 -8.54 -8.50
C VAL A 19 18.36 -8.92 -9.98
N TYR A 20 17.38 -8.48 -10.78
CA TYR A 20 17.32 -8.74 -12.22
C TYR A 20 18.57 -8.26 -12.97
N SER A 21 19.00 -7.02 -12.68
CA SER A 21 20.17 -6.37 -13.28
C SER A 21 21.51 -6.82 -12.70
N SER A 22 21.50 -7.77 -11.75
CA SER A 22 22.70 -8.24 -11.04
C SER A 22 23.48 -7.09 -10.39
N TYR A 23 22.76 -6.18 -9.73
CA TYR A 23 23.35 -5.03 -9.04
C TYR A 23 24.44 -5.50 -8.04
N PRO A 24 25.63 -4.88 -8.04
CA PRO A 24 26.75 -5.34 -7.23
C PRO A 24 26.47 -5.17 -5.73
N GLY A 25 27.03 -6.06 -4.91
CA GLY A 25 26.96 -5.95 -3.45
C GLY A 25 25.65 -6.38 -2.81
N LEU A 26 24.72 -6.97 -3.58
CA LEU A 26 23.49 -7.55 -3.03
C LEU A 26 23.80 -8.72 -2.08
N ASN A 27 23.15 -8.69 -0.92
CA ASN A 27 23.28 -9.75 0.07
C ASN A 27 22.36 -10.92 -0.29
N LYS A 28 22.95 -12.06 -0.65
CA LYS A 28 22.21 -13.29 -0.95
C LYS A 28 22.25 -14.22 0.24
N ILE A 29 21.08 -14.63 0.71
CA ILE A 29 20.91 -15.61 1.78
C ILE A 29 20.10 -16.77 1.21
N GLU A 30 20.74 -17.93 1.10
CA GLU A 30 20.16 -19.13 0.47
C GLU A 30 19.68 -18.85 -0.97
N ASP A 31 18.37 -18.89 -1.21
CA ASP A 31 17.73 -18.68 -2.50
C ASP A 31 17.16 -17.26 -2.69
N LYS A 32 17.21 -16.41 -1.65
CA LYS A 32 16.67 -15.04 -1.66
C LYS A 32 17.75 -13.97 -1.54
N TYR A 33 17.40 -12.76 -1.95
CA TYR A 33 18.21 -11.56 -1.80
C TYR A 33 17.57 -10.62 -0.79
N LEU A 34 18.38 -10.06 0.10
CA LEU A 34 17.97 -8.96 0.98
C LEU A 34 18.42 -7.64 0.38
N VAL A 35 17.47 -6.72 0.19
CA VAL A 35 17.70 -5.40 -0.39
C VAL A 35 17.20 -4.34 0.58
N GLU A 36 18.11 -3.51 1.06
CA GLU A 36 17.79 -2.35 1.90
C GLU A 36 17.74 -1.09 1.03
N LEU A 37 16.66 -0.33 1.11
CA LEU A 37 16.40 0.84 0.26
C LEU A 37 16.14 2.09 1.11
N GLU A 38 16.78 3.19 0.73
CA GLU A 38 16.29 4.53 1.09
C GLU A 38 15.18 4.90 0.12
N VAL A 39 13.99 5.18 0.65
CA VAL A 39 12.80 5.51 -0.14
C VAL A 39 12.24 6.83 0.37
N SER A 40 11.87 7.73 -0.55
CA SER A 40 11.19 8.98 -0.20
C SER A 40 9.93 8.71 0.64
N GLY A 41 9.60 9.62 1.56
CA GLY A 41 8.47 9.45 2.48
C GLY A 41 8.69 8.45 3.63
N ALA A 42 9.74 7.62 3.60
CA ALA A 42 10.15 6.77 4.71
C ALA A 42 11.31 7.42 5.49
N LYS A 43 11.22 7.43 6.83
CA LYS A 43 12.30 7.94 7.71
C LYS A 43 13.42 6.93 7.93
N GLU A 44 13.09 5.66 7.81
CA GLU A 44 13.99 4.52 8.04
C GLU A 44 14.19 3.75 6.75
N MET A 45 15.24 2.92 6.71
CA MET A 45 15.49 1.99 5.61
C MET A 45 14.32 1.04 5.45
N VAL A 46 13.98 0.75 4.19
CA VAL A 46 12.94 -0.20 3.84
C VAL A 46 13.60 -1.48 3.35
N SER A 47 13.28 -2.59 4.01
CA SER A 47 13.86 -3.89 3.74
C SER A 47 12.94 -4.71 2.83
N CYS A 48 13.51 -5.23 1.75
CA CYS A 48 12.85 -6.12 0.80
C CYS A 48 13.55 -7.49 0.76
N GLU A 49 12.76 -8.56 0.75
CA GLU A 49 13.21 -9.92 0.47
C GLU A 49 12.77 -10.30 -0.95
N VAL A 50 13.72 -10.55 -1.84
CA VAL A 50 13.46 -10.85 -3.25
C VAL A 50 13.81 -12.30 -3.53
N LEU A 51 12.82 -13.08 -3.94
CA LEU A 51 12.95 -14.48 -4.34
C LEU A 51 12.75 -14.61 -5.86
N PRO A 52 13.78 -14.99 -6.63
CA PRO A 52 13.62 -15.29 -8.05
C PRO A 52 12.63 -16.43 -8.29
N THR A 53 11.83 -16.32 -9.34
CA THR A 53 10.96 -17.42 -9.78
C THR A 53 11.67 -18.29 -10.83
N GLN A 54 10.96 -19.27 -11.39
CA GLN A 54 11.45 -20.06 -12.53
C GLN A 54 11.63 -19.22 -13.81
N LYS A 55 10.96 -18.07 -13.93
CA LYS A 55 11.17 -17.15 -15.05
C LYS A 55 12.20 -16.10 -14.67
N SER A 56 13.16 -15.86 -15.54
CA SER A 56 14.27 -14.94 -15.29
C SER A 56 13.85 -13.48 -15.04
N ASN A 57 12.66 -13.08 -15.51
CA ASN A 57 12.13 -11.73 -15.36
C ASN A 57 11.00 -11.59 -14.33
N GLU A 58 10.68 -12.64 -13.55
CA GLU A 58 9.62 -12.63 -12.55
C GLU A 58 10.19 -12.97 -11.16
N PHE A 59 9.78 -12.22 -10.14
CA PHE A 59 10.26 -12.30 -8.77
C PHE A 59 9.08 -12.22 -7.80
N CYS A 60 9.15 -12.93 -6.69
CA CYS A 60 8.36 -12.59 -5.51
C CYS A 60 9.17 -11.56 -4.70
N SER A 61 8.59 -10.40 -4.43
CA SER A 61 9.27 -9.30 -3.76
C SER A 61 8.46 -8.90 -2.55
N LYS A 62 8.90 -9.38 -1.39
CA LYS A 62 8.33 -9.09 -0.08
C LYS A 62 8.94 -7.81 0.47
N ILE A 63 8.13 -6.94 1.05
CA ILE A 63 8.54 -5.66 1.63
C ILE A 63 8.07 -5.56 3.08
N ASN A 64 8.97 -5.12 3.97
CA ASN A 64 8.61 -4.73 5.33
C ASN A 64 8.11 -3.29 5.31
N MET A 65 6.86 -3.09 5.69
CA MET A 65 6.22 -1.78 5.63
C MET A 65 6.41 -1.02 6.95
N PRO A 66 6.55 0.32 6.89
CA PRO A 66 6.48 1.14 8.09
C PRO A 66 5.13 0.93 8.78
N LEU A 67 5.15 0.92 10.11
CA LEU A 67 3.91 0.90 10.89
C LEU A 67 3.22 2.27 10.79
N PRO A 68 1.88 2.31 10.88
CA PRO A 68 1.15 3.56 11.00
C PRO A 68 1.62 4.42 12.18
N VAL A 69 1.67 5.73 11.93
CA VAL A 69 1.97 6.77 12.92
C VAL A 69 0.78 6.95 13.87
N SER A 70 -0.44 6.90 13.32
CA SER A 70 -1.68 7.03 14.08
C SER A 70 -2.82 6.29 13.37
N THR A 71 -3.90 6.05 14.12
CA THR A 71 -5.15 5.52 13.59
C THR A 71 -6.31 6.19 14.32
N ASP A 72 -7.37 6.53 13.58
CA ASP A 72 -8.61 7.09 14.14
C ASP A 72 -9.82 6.42 13.48
N GLU A 73 -10.94 6.38 14.19
CA GLU A 73 -12.20 5.86 13.69
C GLU A 73 -13.30 6.91 13.82
N PHE A 74 -14.07 7.11 12.76
CA PHE A 74 -15.19 8.03 12.76
C PHE A 74 -16.29 7.59 11.80
N LYS A 75 -17.45 8.24 11.90
CA LYS A 75 -18.56 8.04 10.99
C LYS A 75 -18.60 9.16 9.95
N PHE A 76 -18.86 8.80 8.71
CA PHE A 76 -19.06 9.73 7.62
C PHE A 76 -20.44 9.52 7.02
N ASP A 77 -21.27 10.57 7.05
CA ASP A 77 -22.61 10.52 6.50
C ASP A 77 -22.54 10.76 4.98
N TYR A 78 -23.10 9.84 4.21
CA TYR A 78 -23.11 9.92 2.76
C TYR A 78 -24.42 9.36 2.21
N GLU A 79 -25.06 10.13 1.32
CA GLU A 79 -26.42 9.87 0.84
C GLU A 79 -27.40 9.65 2.02
N ASN A 80 -28.05 8.48 2.08
CA ASN A 80 -29.03 8.13 3.12
C ASN A 80 -28.46 7.20 4.19
N GLY A 81 -27.13 7.13 4.34
CA GLY A 81 -26.45 6.23 5.24
C GLY A 81 -25.27 6.86 5.97
N SER A 82 -24.74 6.12 6.94
CA SER A 82 -23.57 6.49 7.72
C SER A 82 -22.54 5.37 7.63
N LEU A 83 -21.33 5.70 7.19
CA LEU A 83 -20.26 4.76 6.93
C LEU A 83 -19.23 4.83 8.06
N ASN A 84 -18.75 3.68 8.52
CA ASN A 84 -17.60 3.64 9.42
C ASN A 84 -16.32 3.80 8.60
N ILE A 85 -15.49 4.75 9.00
CA ILE A 85 -14.23 5.08 8.36
C ILE A 85 -13.11 4.83 9.36
N VAL A 86 -12.08 4.11 8.93
CA VAL A 86 -10.82 3.98 9.68
C VAL A 86 -9.76 4.82 8.97
N LYS A 87 -9.31 5.89 9.60
CA LYS A 87 -8.15 6.67 9.17
C LYS A 87 -6.90 5.98 9.67
N VAL A 88 -5.93 5.77 8.79
CA VAL A 88 -4.63 5.17 9.09
C VAL A 88 -3.56 6.07 8.49
N GLU A 89 -2.76 6.71 9.33
CA GLU A 89 -1.67 7.58 8.87
C GLU A 89 -0.38 6.77 8.73
N LEU A 90 0.13 6.62 7.52
CA LEU A 90 1.46 6.08 7.26
C LEU A 90 2.45 7.23 7.03
N PRO A 91 3.77 6.99 7.15
CA PRO A 91 4.76 7.97 6.72
C PRO A 91 4.54 8.39 5.25
N GLY A 92 4.29 9.67 5.05
CA GLY A 92 4.10 10.27 3.72
C GLY A 92 2.72 10.11 3.07
N ILE A 93 1.76 9.39 3.68
CA ILE A 93 0.41 9.26 3.12
C ILE A 93 -0.63 8.85 4.19
N THR A 94 -1.83 9.43 4.13
CA THR A 94 -2.97 9.01 4.97
C THR A 94 -3.95 8.16 4.17
N HIS A 95 -4.35 7.00 4.69
CA HIS A 95 -5.38 6.16 4.06
C HIS A 95 -6.66 6.15 4.88
N PHE A 96 -7.79 6.16 4.21
CA PHE A 96 -9.13 6.03 4.80
C PHE A 96 -9.76 4.73 4.32
N ILE A 97 -9.90 3.76 5.22
CA ILE A 97 -10.55 2.48 4.93
C ILE A 97 -12.07 2.69 4.99
N ILE A 98 -12.72 2.42 3.87
CA ILE A 98 -14.16 2.59 3.68
C ILE A 98 -14.75 1.20 3.44
N ALA A 99 -15.54 0.71 4.38
CA ALA A 99 -16.31 -0.52 4.18
C ALA A 99 -17.37 -0.26 3.10
N CYS A 100 -17.12 -0.74 1.89
CA CYS A 100 -17.85 -0.34 0.69
C CYS A 100 -18.76 -1.46 0.20
N ASP A 101 -19.91 -1.65 0.84
CA ASP A 101 -21.03 -2.41 0.26
C ASP A 101 -22.14 -1.40 -0.13
N GLY A 102 -21.95 -0.64 -1.22
CA GLY A 102 -23.04 0.19 -1.77
C GLY A 102 -22.72 1.57 -2.36
N ILE A 103 -21.46 2.04 -2.34
CA ILE A 103 -21.12 3.34 -2.95
C ILE A 103 -21.07 3.18 -4.47
N LYS A 104 -22.07 3.75 -5.17
CA LYS A 104 -22.17 3.70 -6.64
C LYS A 104 -21.30 4.75 -7.32
N ASP A 105 -21.31 5.98 -6.79
CA ASP A 105 -20.53 7.09 -7.33
C ASP A 105 -19.36 7.40 -6.40
N LYS A 106 -18.23 6.72 -6.64
CA LYS A 106 -17.01 6.90 -5.84
C LYS A 106 -16.32 8.24 -6.12
N GLN A 107 -16.62 8.89 -7.24
CA GLN A 107 -16.05 10.20 -7.58
C GLN A 107 -16.77 11.32 -6.83
N ASP A 108 -18.11 11.26 -6.76
CA ASP A 108 -18.90 12.14 -5.90
C ASP A 108 -18.52 11.94 -4.43
N PHE A 109 -18.39 10.67 -4.00
CA PHE A 109 -17.89 10.33 -2.66
C PHE A 109 -16.56 11.01 -2.37
N PHE A 110 -15.56 10.86 -3.24
CA PHE A 110 -14.26 11.50 -3.07
C PHE A 110 -14.39 13.02 -2.91
N THR A 111 -15.18 13.66 -3.76
CA THR A 111 -15.34 15.12 -3.77
C THR A 111 -15.94 15.62 -2.44
N LYS A 112 -17.01 14.98 -1.97
CA LYS A 112 -17.64 15.32 -0.69
C LYS A 112 -16.72 15.02 0.49
N PHE A 113 -16.12 13.83 0.50
CA PHE A 113 -15.24 13.39 1.57
C PHE A 113 -14.03 14.32 1.73
N LYS A 114 -13.39 14.71 0.62
CA LYS A 114 -12.28 15.67 0.62
C LYS A 114 -12.70 17.02 1.19
N SER A 115 -13.85 17.54 0.73
CA SER A 115 -14.35 18.86 1.12
C SER A 115 -14.77 18.91 2.59
N GLU A 116 -15.53 17.93 3.08
CA GLU A 116 -16.09 17.96 4.44
C GLU A 116 -15.02 17.74 5.52
N LEU A 117 -13.99 16.94 5.21
CA LEU A 117 -12.89 16.69 6.12
C LEU A 117 -11.70 17.66 5.93
N ASN A 118 -11.82 18.64 5.01
CA ASN A 118 -10.78 19.64 4.71
C ASN A 118 -9.40 19.01 4.44
N LEU A 119 -9.34 17.98 3.59
CA LEU A 119 -8.12 17.19 3.34
C LEU A 119 -7.07 17.90 2.44
N ASP A 120 -7.26 19.17 2.12
CA ASP A 120 -6.38 19.93 1.21
C ASP A 120 -4.97 20.17 1.78
N GLU A 121 -4.80 20.06 3.10
CA GLU A 121 -3.50 20.20 3.76
C GLU A 121 -2.65 18.93 3.70
N LEU A 122 -3.23 17.78 3.34
CA LEU A 122 -2.49 16.52 3.24
C LEU A 122 -1.67 16.46 1.95
N ASP A 123 -0.40 16.06 2.05
CA ASP A 123 0.48 15.88 0.89
C ASP A 123 -0.03 14.79 -0.05
N ALA A 124 -0.50 13.68 0.52
CA ALA A 124 -1.15 12.60 -0.19
C ALA A 124 -2.17 11.89 0.72
N PHE A 125 -3.27 11.45 0.14
CA PHE A 125 -4.19 10.56 0.82
C PHE A 125 -4.86 9.56 -0.13
N GLY A 126 -5.31 8.43 0.42
CA GLY A 126 -6.00 7.40 -0.33
C GLY A 126 -7.34 7.03 0.28
N LEU A 127 -8.37 6.88 -0.55
CA LEU A 127 -9.65 6.28 -0.19
C LEU A 127 -9.63 4.81 -0.58
N MET A 128 -9.65 3.94 0.43
CA MET A 128 -9.50 2.50 0.30
C MET A 128 -10.88 1.85 0.38
N PHE A 129 -11.54 1.71 -0.77
CA PHE A 129 -12.86 1.09 -0.86
C PHE A 129 -12.73 -0.43 -0.74
N TYR A 130 -13.08 -0.97 0.42
CA TYR A 130 -12.88 -2.38 0.74
C TYR A 130 -14.20 -3.17 0.80
N GLU A 131 -14.29 -4.21 -0.02
CA GLU A 131 -15.39 -5.18 -0.07
C GLU A 131 -14.98 -6.45 0.67
N ALA A 132 -15.31 -6.53 1.97
CA ALA A 132 -14.87 -7.62 2.85
C ALA A 132 -15.30 -9.01 2.35
N HIS A 133 -16.48 -9.12 1.73
CA HIS A 133 -17.02 -10.37 1.23
C HIS A 133 -16.26 -10.93 0.01
N LYS A 134 -15.54 -10.08 -0.73
CA LYS A 134 -14.65 -10.46 -1.85
C LYS A 134 -13.17 -10.40 -1.48
N ASN A 135 -12.85 -9.91 -0.29
CA ASN A 135 -11.51 -9.47 0.09
C ASN A 135 -10.88 -8.62 -1.02
N PHE A 136 -11.64 -7.65 -1.54
CA PHE A 136 -11.26 -6.82 -2.68
C PHE A 136 -11.10 -5.37 -2.24
N LEU A 137 -9.98 -4.76 -2.59
CA LEU A 137 -9.65 -3.39 -2.30
C LEU A 137 -9.53 -2.62 -3.61
N GLU A 138 -10.32 -1.55 -3.74
CA GLU A 138 -10.21 -0.60 -4.85
C GLU A 138 -9.64 0.73 -4.33
N PRO A 139 -8.34 0.99 -4.56
CA PRO A 139 -7.69 2.20 -4.06
C PRO A 139 -7.86 3.40 -4.99
N LEU A 140 -8.29 4.53 -4.44
CA LEU A 140 -8.28 5.84 -5.08
C LEU A 140 -7.28 6.75 -4.35
N VAL A 141 -6.23 7.21 -5.02
CA VAL A 141 -5.15 7.99 -4.40
C VAL A 141 -5.10 9.40 -4.98
N TYR A 142 -5.00 10.39 -4.09
CA TYR A 142 -4.77 11.78 -4.41
C TYR A 142 -3.39 12.22 -3.92
N VAL A 143 -2.63 12.89 -4.78
CA VAL A 143 -1.33 13.51 -4.47
C VAL A 143 -1.42 15.00 -4.77
N ARG A 144 -1.17 15.82 -3.75
CA ARG A 144 -1.34 17.28 -3.80
C ARG A 144 -0.31 17.95 -4.69
N GLU A 145 0.96 17.55 -4.61
CA GLU A 145 2.05 18.18 -5.35
C GLU A 145 1.85 18.11 -6.88
N THR A 146 1.27 17.02 -7.36
CA THR A 146 0.98 16.79 -8.79
C THR A 146 -0.50 17.04 -9.15
N GLU A 147 -1.33 17.47 -8.20
CA GLU A 147 -2.79 17.60 -8.31
C GLU A 147 -3.47 16.39 -8.97
N SER A 148 -2.95 15.20 -8.70
CA SER A 148 -3.35 14.00 -9.42
C SER A 148 -4.26 13.11 -8.60
N LEU A 149 -5.36 12.66 -9.22
CA LEU A 149 -6.30 11.68 -8.67
C LEU A 149 -6.30 10.43 -9.55
N PHE A 150 -5.87 9.29 -9.00
CA PHE A 150 -5.74 8.05 -9.75
C PHE A 150 -6.41 6.87 -9.07
N TRP A 151 -7.13 6.09 -9.86
CA TRP A 151 -7.53 4.74 -9.52
C TRP A 151 -6.31 3.84 -9.64
N GLU A 152 -5.72 3.52 -8.50
CA GLU A 152 -4.55 2.69 -8.46
C GLU A 152 -4.93 1.25 -8.79
N ARG A 153 -4.13 0.61 -9.64
CA ARG A 153 -4.35 -0.82 -9.93
C ARG A 153 -3.86 -1.68 -8.78
N SER A 154 -2.85 -1.22 -8.04
CA SER A 154 -2.37 -1.89 -6.84
C SER A 154 -1.78 -0.88 -5.86
N CYS A 155 -2.08 -1.01 -4.57
CA CYS A 155 -1.65 -0.05 -3.56
C CYS A 155 -1.11 -0.77 -2.32
N VAL A 156 0.21 -0.99 -2.28
CA VAL A 156 0.89 -1.64 -1.13
C VAL A 156 0.66 -0.87 0.18
N SER A 157 0.72 0.47 0.17
CA SER A 157 0.43 1.28 1.36
C SER A 157 -1.05 1.20 1.78
N GLY A 158 -1.97 1.15 0.82
CA GLY A 158 -3.40 0.99 1.07
C GLY A 158 -3.73 -0.37 1.68
N THR A 159 -3.15 -1.44 1.12
CA THR A 159 -3.26 -2.79 1.67
C THR A 159 -2.60 -2.90 3.06
N THR A 160 -1.51 -2.18 3.31
CA THR A 160 -0.90 -2.06 4.65
C THR A 160 -1.86 -1.44 5.65
N ALA A 161 -2.48 -0.32 5.28
CA ALA A 161 -3.45 0.37 6.12
C ALA A 161 -4.68 -0.50 6.42
N LEU A 162 -5.19 -1.20 5.41
CA LEU A 162 -6.28 -2.17 5.57
C LEU A 162 -5.89 -3.30 6.53
N ALA A 163 -4.72 -3.90 6.35
CA ALA A 163 -4.24 -4.97 7.20
C ALA A 163 -4.04 -4.51 8.65
N TYR A 164 -3.54 -3.29 8.84
CA TYR A 164 -3.45 -2.69 10.17
C TYR A 164 -4.83 -2.56 10.82
N ALA A 165 -5.80 -1.96 10.12
CA ALA A 165 -7.15 -1.78 10.63
C ALA A 165 -7.82 -3.12 11.01
N LEU A 166 -7.72 -4.13 10.12
CA LEU A 166 -8.31 -5.46 10.37
C LEU A 166 -7.63 -6.20 11.52
N SER A 167 -6.30 -6.15 11.61
CA SER A 167 -5.55 -6.79 12.71
C SER A 167 -5.79 -6.09 14.04
N TYR A 168 -5.91 -4.75 14.04
CA TYR A 168 -6.16 -3.96 15.23
C TYR A 168 -7.55 -4.19 15.81
N ASP A 169 -8.58 -4.26 14.97
CA ASP A 169 -9.96 -4.58 15.38
C ASP A 169 -10.03 -5.97 16.04
N LYS A 170 -9.42 -6.98 15.41
CA LYS A 170 -9.44 -8.37 15.91
C LYS A 170 -8.44 -8.66 17.03
N LYS A 171 -7.43 -7.80 17.21
CA LYS A 171 -6.32 -7.98 18.17
C LYS A 171 -5.58 -9.29 17.99
N GLU A 172 -5.32 -9.66 16.74
CA GLU A 172 -4.68 -10.93 16.39
C GLU A 172 -3.76 -10.80 15.17
N ASN A 173 -2.91 -11.82 14.95
CA ASN A 173 -2.13 -11.93 13.74
C ASN A 173 -3.05 -12.02 12.52
N LEU A 174 -2.70 -11.32 11.45
CA LEU A 174 -3.41 -11.36 10.18
C LEU A 174 -2.51 -11.95 9.09
N SER A 175 -3.05 -12.82 8.26
CA SER A 175 -2.42 -13.29 7.03
C SER A 175 -3.51 -13.49 5.98
N ILE A 176 -3.66 -12.54 5.06
CA ILE A 176 -4.72 -12.55 4.06
C ILE A 176 -4.19 -12.18 2.67
N GLU A 177 -4.85 -12.69 1.63
CA GLU A 177 -4.62 -12.29 0.24
C GLU A 177 -5.66 -11.25 -0.17
N VAL A 178 -5.26 -9.99 -0.32
CA VAL A 178 -6.15 -8.90 -0.76
C VAL A 178 -6.12 -8.81 -2.28
N ASN A 179 -7.31 -8.87 -2.89
CA ASN A 179 -7.49 -8.70 -4.33
C ASN A 179 -7.56 -7.20 -4.66
N GLU A 180 -6.88 -6.77 -5.71
CA GLU A 180 -6.89 -5.40 -6.24
C GLU A 180 -7.09 -5.45 -7.77
N PRO A 181 -7.45 -4.34 -8.45
CA PRO A 181 -7.66 -4.34 -9.90
C PRO A 181 -6.45 -4.83 -10.74
N GLY A 182 -5.25 -4.72 -10.19
CA GLY A 182 -3.97 -5.07 -10.81
C GLY A 182 -3.44 -6.44 -10.43
N GLY A 183 -4.10 -7.16 -9.52
CA GLY A 183 -3.65 -8.47 -9.07
C GLY A 183 -3.94 -8.71 -7.60
N LYS A 184 -3.03 -9.37 -6.92
CA LYS A 184 -3.20 -9.75 -5.51
C LYS A 184 -1.96 -9.46 -4.71
N LEU A 185 -2.16 -9.06 -3.46
CA LEU A 185 -1.11 -8.87 -2.48
C LEU A 185 -1.38 -9.78 -1.28
N LEU A 186 -0.37 -10.57 -0.90
CA LEU A 186 -0.37 -11.27 0.38
C LEU A 186 0.11 -10.28 1.44
N VAL A 187 -0.67 -10.07 2.49
CA VAL A 187 -0.29 -9.19 3.60
C VAL A 187 -0.32 -9.95 4.92
N GLU A 188 0.74 -9.79 5.69
CA GLU A 188 0.96 -10.40 6.99
C GLU A 188 1.13 -9.29 8.04
N ALA A 189 0.28 -9.24 9.06
CA ALA A 189 0.43 -8.36 10.21
C ALA A 189 0.67 -9.19 11.47
N SER A 190 1.74 -8.88 12.21
CA SER A 190 2.07 -9.57 13.46
C SER A 190 1.57 -8.78 14.66
N TRP A 191 0.66 -9.38 15.43
CA TRP A 191 0.15 -8.87 16.69
C TRP A 191 0.85 -9.53 17.87
N CYS A 192 1.43 -8.72 18.76
CA CYS A 192 2.11 -9.18 19.96
C CYS A 192 2.10 -8.09 21.03
N ASP A 193 1.90 -8.47 22.30
CA ASP A 193 1.84 -7.55 23.45
C ASP A 193 0.83 -6.41 23.28
N GLY A 194 -0.33 -6.70 22.70
CA GLY A 194 -1.41 -5.72 22.55
C GLY A 194 -1.18 -4.67 21.45
N LYS A 195 -0.22 -4.88 20.55
CA LYS A 195 0.02 -4.01 19.40
C LYS A 195 0.55 -4.77 18.18
N ILE A 196 0.46 -4.13 17.02
CA ILE A 196 1.08 -4.63 15.79
C ILE A 196 2.59 -4.33 15.83
N LYS A 197 3.43 -5.34 15.56
CA LYS A 197 4.90 -5.23 15.57
C LYS A 197 5.52 -5.13 14.18
N SER A 198 4.84 -5.69 13.17
CA SER A 198 5.32 -5.64 11.78
C SER A 198 4.16 -5.86 10.82
N ILE A 199 4.23 -5.20 9.66
CA ILE A 199 3.39 -5.53 8.51
C ILE A 199 4.31 -5.83 7.33
N LYS A 200 4.07 -6.95 6.65
CA LYS A 200 4.81 -7.38 5.48
C LYS A 200 3.85 -7.58 4.33
N LEU A 201 4.23 -7.16 3.14
CA LEU A 201 3.50 -7.48 1.92
C LEU A 201 4.37 -8.25 0.97
N ASP A 202 3.79 -9.26 0.33
CA ASP A 202 4.42 -10.05 -0.70
C ASP A 202 3.54 -10.07 -1.94
N GLY A 203 4.20 -10.19 -3.09
CA GLY A 203 3.54 -10.32 -4.36
C GLY A 203 4.55 -10.43 -5.49
N LYS A 204 4.03 -10.76 -6.66
CA LYS A 204 4.83 -10.86 -7.88
C LYS A 204 5.21 -9.50 -8.44
N VAL A 205 6.44 -9.41 -8.93
CA VAL A 205 6.95 -8.32 -9.76
C VAL A 205 7.49 -8.95 -11.03
N THR A 206 7.17 -8.36 -12.19
CA THR A 206 7.67 -8.81 -13.49
C THR A 206 8.32 -7.65 -14.21
N ILE A 207 9.55 -7.84 -14.67
CA ILE A 207 10.22 -6.90 -15.58
C ILE A 207 9.60 -7.10 -16.97
N VAL A 208 8.86 -6.09 -17.44
CA VAL A 208 8.05 -6.18 -18.66
C VAL A 208 8.73 -5.63 -19.91
N ALA A 209 9.61 -4.64 -19.74
CA ALA A 209 10.34 -4.00 -20.83
C ALA A 209 11.54 -3.21 -20.29
N GLU A 210 12.55 -3.02 -21.14
CA GLU A 210 13.68 -2.13 -20.92
C GLU A 210 13.94 -1.33 -22.19
N GLY A 211 14.34 -0.06 -22.05
CA GLY A 211 14.57 0.80 -23.21
C GLY A 211 15.05 2.19 -22.84
N THR A 212 15.10 3.07 -23.83
CA THR A 212 15.49 4.46 -23.69
C THR A 212 14.33 5.36 -24.08
N LEU A 213 13.99 6.31 -23.21
CA LEU A 213 13.01 7.37 -23.49
C LEU A 213 13.75 8.65 -23.87
N HIS A 214 13.32 9.28 -24.95
CA HIS A 214 13.78 10.62 -25.35
C HIS A 214 12.70 11.63 -24.97
N ILE A 215 13.02 12.52 -24.02
CA ILE A 215 12.15 13.58 -23.50
C ILE A 215 12.53 14.95 -24.07
#